data_AF-A0A7X6L0C4-F1
#
_entry.id   AF-A0A7X6L0C4-F1
#
_cell.length_a   1.000
_cell.length_b   1.000
_cell.length_c   1.000
_cell.angle_alpha   90.00
_cell.angle_beta   90.00
_cell.angle_gamma   90.00
#
_symmetry.space_group_name_H-M   'P 1'
#
loop_
_entity.id
_entity.type
_entity.pdbx_description
1 polymer ?
#
loop_
_entity_poly.entity_id
_entity_poly.type
_entity_poly.pdbx_seq_one_letter_code
_entity_poly.pdbx_strand_id
1 'polypeptide(L)'
;MRPHLIFHNPPALPHEVVIAVLERALGDRAYESEAADALVGSALNDDDREFVEHWCVQVGTRAVAGSPLLGLAGLCLGHTARRFGRLTDESVALARSLAARAELDPLDVDGRALDGLDDVRSFLHLW
;
A
#
# COMPACT_ATOMS: atom_id res chain seq x y z
N MET A 1 2.51 28.04 -9.94
CA MET A 1 3.27 27.69 -8.73
C MET A 1 3.03 26.22 -8.45
N ARG A 2 4.06 25.38 -8.47
CA ARG A 2 3.94 24.04 -7.87
C ARG A 2 3.89 24.25 -6.35
N PRO A 3 2.91 23.67 -5.62
CA PRO A 3 2.94 23.72 -4.17
C PRO A 3 4.28 23.13 -3.68
N HIS A 4 4.84 23.71 -2.61
CA HIS A 4 6.04 23.18 -2.01
C HIS A 4 5.76 21.74 -1.52
N LEU A 5 6.56 20.78 -1.97
CA LEU A 5 6.50 19.42 -1.46
C LEU A 5 7.03 19.44 -0.03
N ILE A 6 6.19 19.04 0.93
CA ILE A 6 6.54 18.94 2.34
C ILE A 6 6.78 17.46 2.63
N PHE A 7 7.92 17.14 3.24
CA PHE A 7 8.17 15.80 3.75
C PHE A 7 7.28 15.54 4.97
N HIS A 8 6.55 14.44 4.93
CA HIS A 8 5.80 13.90 6.06
C HIS A 8 6.34 12.51 6.37
N ASN A 9 6.65 12.23 7.64
CA ASN A 9 7.00 10.90 8.11
C ASN A 9 5.79 10.31 8.86
N PRO A 10 4.99 9.43 8.25
CA PRO A 10 3.78 8.94 8.88
C PRO A 10 4.11 8.13 10.14
N PRO A 11 3.45 8.41 11.28
CA PRO A 11 3.75 7.72 12.52
C PRO A 11 3.24 6.27 12.49
N ALA A 12 3.84 5.41 13.33
CA ALA A 12 3.18 4.18 13.74
C ALA A 12 1.94 4.54 14.57
N LEU A 13 0.80 3.95 14.24
CA LEU A 13 -0.44 4.09 15.00
C LEU A 13 -0.79 2.74 15.63
N PRO A 14 -1.53 2.72 16.75
CA PRO A 14 -2.08 1.47 17.28
C PRO A 14 -2.93 0.75 16.23
N HIS A 15 -2.88 -0.58 16.21
CA HIS A 15 -3.59 -1.40 15.22
C HIS A 15 -5.08 -1.07 15.15
N GLU A 16 -5.74 -0.85 16.29
CA GLU A 16 -7.16 -0.49 16.33
C GLU A 16 -7.47 0.84 15.63
N VAL A 17 -6.53 1.79 15.67
CA VAL A 17 -6.66 3.08 14.98
C VAL A 17 -6.47 2.88 13.48
N VAL A 18 -5.45 2.12 13.07
CA VAL A 18 -5.21 1.78 11.67
C VAL A 18 -6.43 1.10 11.06
N ILE A 19 -6.95 0.05 11.72
CA ILE A 19 -8.15 -0.67 11.29
C ILE A 19 -9.32 0.29 11.09
N ALA A 20 -9.62 1.13 12.09
CA ALA A 20 -10.76 2.04 12.03
C ALA A 20 -10.66 3.04 10.88
N VAL A 21 -9.47 3.59 10.63
CA VAL A 21 -9.23 4.55 9.55
C VAL A 21 -9.34 3.88 8.18
N LEU A 22 -8.73 2.70 8.02
CA LEU A 22 -8.77 1.95 6.75
C LEU A 22 -10.18 1.51 6.40
N GLU A 23 -10.92 0.92 7.34
CA GLU A 23 -12.32 0.52 7.12
C GLU A 23 -13.21 1.71 6.75
N ARG A 24 -13.01 2.85 7.41
CA ARG A 24 -13.73 4.08 7.10
C ARG A 24 -13.45 4.56 5.68
N ALA A 25 -12.19 4.57 5.25
CA ALA A 25 -11.81 5.01 3.90
C ALA A 25 -12.29 4.06 2.80
N LEU A 26 -12.42 2.76 3.11
CA LEU A 26 -13.02 1.79 2.19
C LEU A 26 -14.53 2.01 1.98
N GLY A 27 -15.22 2.63 2.96
CA GLY A 27 -16.63 3.03 2.83
C GLY A 27 -16.84 4.45 2.33
N ASP A 28 -15.90 5.37 2.56
CA ASP A 28 -16.00 6.78 2.22
C ASP A 28 -14.66 7.38 1.80
N ARG A 29 -14.60 7.81 0.53
CA ARG A 29 -13.38 8.35 -0.09
C ARG A 29 -12.88 9.64 0.56
N ALA A 30 -13.71 10.34 1.33
CA ALA A 30 -13.29 11.53 2.07
C ALA A 30 -12.14 11.25 3.06
N TYR A 31 -11.94 9.99 3.45
CA TYR A 31 -10.91 9.55 4.40
C TYR A 31 -9.68 8.89 3.75
N GLU A 32 -9.58 8.88 2.41
CA GLU A 32 -8.45 8.24 1.70
C GLU A 32 -7.09 8.83 2.09
N SER A 33 -7.01 10.14 2.40
CA SER A 33 -5.76 10.76 2.82
C SER A 33 -5.30 10.27 4.19
N GLU A 34 -6.21 10.13 5.15
CA GLU A 34 -5.90 9.64 6.50
C GLU A 34 -5.50 8.15 6.45
N ALA A 35 -6.22 7.37 5.64
CA ALA A 35 -5.89 5.97 5.37
C ALA A 35 -4.53 5.79 4.68
N ALA A 36 -4.16 6.68 3.77
CA ALA A 36 -2.85 6.67 3.14
C ALA A 36 -1.72 6.83 4.17
N ASP A 37 -1.84 7.82 5.07
CA ASP A 37 -0.86 8.03 6.14
C ASP A 37 -0.79 6.82 7.09
N ALA A 38 -1.94 6.26 7.48
CA ALA A 38 -1.99 5.09 8.37
C ALA A 38 -1.36 3.84 7.72
N LEU A 39 -1.67 3.57 6.45
CA LEU A 39 -1.13 2.41 5.73
C LEU A 39 0.39 2.52 5.54
N VAL A 40 0.88 3.68 5.11
CA VAL A 40 2.32 3.93 4.95
C VAL A 40 3.03 3.88 6.30
N GLY A 41 2.48 4.51 7.33
CA GLY A 41 3.02 4.49 8.69
C GLY A 41 3.18 3.07 9.22
N SER A 42 2.19 2.21 8.97
CA SER A 42 2.24 0.79 9.32
C SER A 42 3.33 0.06 8.52
N ALA A 43 3.34 0.23 7.19
CA ALA A 43 4.33 -0.44 6.33
C ALA A 43 5.77 -0.04 6.62
N LEU A 44 6.02 1.17 7.11
CA LEU A 44 7.35 1.66 7.47
C LEU A 44 7.80 1.29 8.88
N ASN A 45 6.88 1.23 9.85
CA ASN A 45 7.24 1.21 11.27
C ASN A 45 6.66 0.04 12.07
N ASP A 46 5.60 -0.63 11.59
CA ASP A 46 4.99 -1.73 12.33
C ASP A 46 5.85 -2.99 12.23
N ASP A 47 6.09 -3.66 13.36
CA ASP A 47 6.87 -4.89 13.43
C ASP A 47 6.03 -6.14 13.15
N ASP A 48 4.70 -6.02 13.15
CA ASP A 48 3.78 -7.08 12.76
C ASP A 48 3.60 -7.10 11.24
N ARG A 49 4.47 -7.85 10.57
CA ARG A 49 4.39 -8.11 9.12
C ARG A 49 3.01 -8.63 8.70
N GLU A 50 2.42 -9.55 9.46
CA GLU A 50 1.16 -10.21 9.06
C GLU A 50 0.00 -9.24 9.09
N PHE A 51 -0.03 -8.35 10.09
CA PHE A 51 -0.96 -7.24 10.14
C PHE A 51 -0.82 -6.30 8.93
N VAL A 52 0.42 -5.91 8.60
CA VAL A 52 0.69 -5.02 7.46
C VAL A 52 0.26 -5.66 6.14
N GLU A 53 0.63 -6.92 5.91
CA GLU A 53 0.23 -7.66 4.71
C GLU A 53 -1.30 -7.79 4.60
N HIS A 54 -1.97 -8.17 5.70
CA HIS A 54 -3.42 -8.29 5.74
C HIS A 54 -4.10 -7.00 5.29
N TRP A 55 -3.69 -5.86 5.82
CA TRP A 55 -4.30 -4.57 5.49
C TRP A 55 -3.93 -4.06 4.09
N CYS A 56 -2.72 -4.34 3.60
CA CYS A 56 -2.40 -4.10 2.20
C CYS A 56 -3.32 -4.92 1.28
N VAL A 57 -3.62 -6.18 1.64
CA VAL A 57 -4.53 -7.05 0.87
C VAL A 57 -5.96 -6.55 0.92
N GLN A 58 -6.48 -6.23 2.10
CA GLN A 58 -7.82 -5.67 2.26
C GLN A 58 -7.99 -4.39 1.43
N VAL A 59 -7.05 -3.46 1.54
CA VAL A 59 -7.10 -2.20 0.80
C VAL A 59 -6.97 -2.43 -0.72
N GLY A 60 -5.97 -3.20 -1.16
CA GLY A 60 -5.70 -3.43 -2.58
C GLY A 60 -6.81 -4.20 -3.30
N THR A 61 -7.68 -4.89 -2.56
CA THR A 61 -8.81 -5.66 -3.11
C THR A 61 -10.13 -4.92 -3.01
N ARG A 62 -10.35 -4.15 -1.93
CA ARG A 62 -11.66 -3.53 -1.61
C ARG A 62 -11.76 -2.06 -2.05
N ALA A 63 -10.64 -1.37 -2.22
CA ALA A 63 -10.68 0.02 -2.69
C ALA A 63 -11.21 0.10 -4.13
N VAL A 64 -12.03 1.12 -4.41
CA VAL A 64 -12.63 1.32 -5.72
C VAL A 64 -11.58 1.69 -6.78
N ALA A 65 -11.85 1.36 -8.04
CA ALA A 65 -11.03 1.77 -9.18
C ALA A 65 -10.75 3.29 -9.16
N GLY A 66 -9.50 3.67 -9.41
CA GLY A 66 -9.03 5.06 -9.33
C GLY A 66 -8.88 5.61 -7.91
N SER A 67 -8.95 4.76 -6.88
CA SER A 67 -8.54 5.14 -5.52
C SER A 67 -7.02 5.20 -5.43
N PRO A 68 -6.43 6.27 -4.86
CA PRO A 68 -4.98 6.34 -4.62
C PRO A 68 -4.50 5.28 -3.62
N LEU A 69 -5.40 4.64 -2.88
CA LEU A 69 -5.06 3.57 -1.95
C LEU A 69 -4.62 2.28 -2.66
N LEU A 70 -5.05 2.05 -3.90
CA LEU A 70 -4.65 0.87 -4.68
C LEU A 70 -3.14 0.89 -4.99
N GLY A 71 -2.64 2.00 -5.54
CA GLY A 71 -1.21 2.17 -5.80
C GLY A 71 -0.38 2.14 -4.51
N LEU A 72 -0.90 2.72 -3.43
CA LEU A 72 -0.27 2.69 -2.11
C LEU A 72 -0.18 1.29 -1.51
N ALA A 73 -1.21 0.46 -1.65
CA ALA A 73 -1.17 -0.92 -1.17
C ALA A 73 -0.02 -1.70 -1.86
N GLY A 74 0.14 -1.54 -3.18
CA GLY A 74 1.26 -2.12 -3.92
C GLY A 74 2.62 -1.63 -3.42
N LEU A 75 2.76 -0.31 -3.22
CA LEU A 75 3.99 0.29 -2.68
C LEU A 75 4.30 -0.20 -1.27
N CYS A 76 3.29 -0.30 -0.40
CA CYS A 76 3.44 -0.77 0.98
C CYS A 76 3.85 -2.25 1.04
N LEU A 77 3.40 -3.08 0.10
CA LEU A 77 3.91 -4.44 -0.06
C LEU A 77 5.40 -4.46 -0.46
N GLY A 78 5.84 -3.53 -1.32
CA GLY A 78 7.25 -3.32 -1.62
C GLY A 78 8.08 -2.95 -0.39
N HIS A 79 7.60 -1.99 0.42
CA HIS A 79 8.22 -1.68 1.72
C HIS A 79 8.29 -2.88 2.66
N THR A 80 7.22 -3.68 2.71
CA THR A 80 7.13 -4.87 3.55
C THR A 80 8.13 -5.94 3.08
N ALA A 81 8.22 -6.20 1.78
CA ALA A 81 9.22 -7.10 1.21
C ALA A 81 10.65 -6.65 1.55
N ARG A 82 10.93 -5.35 1.40
CA ARG A 82 12.23 -4.76 1.74
C ARG A 82 12.59 -4.87 3.22
N ARG A 83 11.64 -4.66 4.12
CA ARG A 83 11.87 -4.71 5.58
C ARG A 83 12.02 -6.14 6.09
N PHE A 84 11.17 -7.05 5.63
CA PHE A 84 11.05 -8.39 6.21
C PHE A 84 11.69 -9.50 5.36
N GLY A 85 12.07 -9.22 4.12
CA GLY A 85 12.69 -10.20 3.20
C GLY A 85 11.75 -11.35 2.78
N ARG A 86 10.45 -11.21 3.03
CA ARG A 86 9.41 -12.18 2.65
C ARG A 86 8.03 -11.54 2.59
N LEU A 87 7.16 -12.14 1.78
CA LEU A 87 5.72 -11.88 1.72
C LEU A 87 5.00 -13.24 1.59
N THR A 88 3.71 -13.25 1.88
CA THR A 88 2.82 -14.34 1.51
C THR A 88 2.59 -14.41 -0.01
N ASP A 89 2.21 -15.57 -0.53
CA ASP A 89 1.89 -15.75 -1.95
C ASP A 89 0.73 -14.84 -2.39
N GLU A 90 -0.26 -14.64 -1.51
CA GLU A 90 -1.39 -13.73 -1.75
C GLU A 90 -0.92 -12.28 -1.93
N SER A 91 -0.05 -11.79 -1.04
CA SER A 91 0.55 -10.45 -1.16
C SER A 91 1.35 -10.30 -2.45
N VAL A 92 2.13 -11.31 -2.85
CA VAL A 92 2.89 -11.28 -4.11
C VAL A 92 1.95 -11.25 -5.32
N ALA A 93 0.89 -12.07 -5.29
CA ALA A 93 -0.11 -12.09 -6.35
C ALA A 93 -0.84 -10.75 -6.47
N LEU A 94 -1.18 -10.12 -5.34
CA LEU A 94 -1.80 -8.80 -5.33
C LEU A 94 -0.86 -7.72 -5.88
N ALA A 95 0.41 -7.68 -5.47
CA ALA A 95 1.39 -6.73 -5.97
C ALA A 95 1.52 -6.83 -7.51
N ARG A 96 1.57 -8.06 -8.05
CA ARG A 96 1.57 -8.31 -9.51
C ARG A 96 0.27 -7.83 -10.18
N SER A 97 -0.87 -8.09 -9.57
CA SER A 97 -2.18 -7.68 -10.11
C SER A 97 -2.32 -6.16 -10.16
N LEU A 98 -1.95 -5.46 -9.09
CA LEU A 98 -2.00 -3.99 -9.03
C LEU A 98 -1.04 -3.35 -10.02
N ALA A 99 0.18 -3.88 -10.15
CA ALA A 99 1.14 -3.41 -11.16
C ALA A 99 0.61 -3.60 -12.58
N ALA A 100 0.05 -4.76 -12.91
CA ALA A 100 -0.53 -5.00 -14.23
C ALA A 100 -1.71 -4.05 -14.54
N ARG A 101 -2.53 -3.73 -13.53
CA ARG A 101 -3.60 -2.72 -13.66
C ARG A 101 -3.02 -1.32 -13.91
N ALA A 102 -1.95 -0.96 -13.22
CA ALA A 102 -1.28 0.33 -13.40
C ALA A 102 -0.60 0.47 -14.78
N GLU A 103 -0.04 -0.62 -15.33
CA GLU A 103 0.48 -0.65 -16.70
C GLU A 103 -0.62 -0.45 -17.74
N LEU A 104 -1.80 -1.03 -17.50
CA LEU A 104 -2.93 -0.97 -18.41
C LEU A 104 -3.66 0.38 -18.38
N ASP A 105 -3.95 0.88 -17.17
CA ASP A 105 -4.68 2.12 -16.96
C ASP A 105 -4.19 2.85 -15.69
N PRO A 106 -3.32 3.88 -15.84
CA PRO A 106 -2.86 4.71 -14.73
C PRO A 106 -3.97 5.50 -14.01
N LEU A 107 -5.18 5.60 -14.58
CA LEU A 107 -6.35 6.19 -13.90
C LEU A 107 -7.09 5.17 -13.03
N ASP A 108 -6.89 3.86 -13.24
CA ASP A 108 -7.39 2.79 -12.36
C ASP A 108 -6.46 2.59 -11.16
N VAL A 109 -5.17 2.34 -11.43
CA VAL A 109 -4.13 2.18 -10.40
C VAL A 109 -2.92 3.02 -10.79
N ASP A 110 -2.44 3.88 -9.89
CA ASP A 110 -1.29 4.72 -10.21
C ASP A 110 0.05 3.96 -10.17
N GLY A 111 1.09 4.60 -10.70
CA GLY A 111 2.41 4.02 -10.90
C GLY A 111 3.14 3.54 -9.63
N ARG A 112 2.69 3.92 -8.42
CA ARG A 112 3.29 3.43 -7.17
C ARG A 112 3.19 1.90 -7.02
N ALA A 113 2.20 1.28 -7.68
CA ALA A 113 2.10 -0.17 -7.73
C ALA A 113 3.27 -0.82 -8.51
N LEU A 114 3.80 -0.14 -9.54
CA LEU A 114 4.96 -0.60 -10.31
C LEU A 114 6.22 -0.56 -9.45
N ASP A 115 6.46 0.58 -8.79
CA ASP A 115 7.59 0.74 -7.86
C ASP A 115 7.53 -0.31 -6.74
N GLY A 116 6.33 -0.56 -6.20
CA GLY A 116 6.10 -1.61 -5.21
C GLY A 116 6.44 -3.01 -5.72
N LEU A 117 6.05 -3.36 -6.95
CA LEU A 117 6.40 -4.66 -7.54
C LEU A 117 7.90 -4.80 -7.81
N ASP A 118 8.58 -3.72 -8.22
CA ASP A 118 10.03 -3.74 -8.42
C ASP A 118 10.79 -3.96 -7.11
N ASP A 119 10.33 -3.36 -6.01
CA ASP A 119 10.82 -3.67 -4.67
C ASP A 119 10.57 -5.14 -4.30
N VAL A 120 9.35 -5.65 -4.51
CA VAL A 120 9.03 -7.06 -4.25
C VAL A 120 9.96 -7.99 -5.02
N ARG A 121 10.18 -7.76 -6.32
CA ARG A 121 11.08 -8.59 -7.13
C ARG A 121 12.52 -8.50 -6.66
N SER A 122 12.98 -7.31 -6.33
CA SER A 122 14.37 -7.05 -5.91
C SER A 122 14.70 -7.70 -4.58
N PHE A 123 13.84 -7.51 -3.57
CA PHE A 123 14.08 -7.98 -2.20
C PHE A 123 13.67 -9.43 -1.96
N LEU A 124 12.83 -10.01 -2.83
CA LEU A 124 12.48 -11.44 -2.77
C LEU A 124 13.18 -12.30 -3.84
N HIS A 125 14.02 -11.68 -4.69
CA HIS A 125 14.78 -12.35 -5.76
C HIS A 125 13.90 -13.14 -6.75
N LEU A 126 12.82 -12.52 -7.26
CA LEU A 126 11.80 -13.17 -8.10
C LEU A 126 11.94 -12.92 -9.61
N TRP A 127 13.18 -12.82 -10.11
CA TRP A 127 13.48 -12.62 -11.54
C TRP A 127 13.64 -13.94 -12.30
#